data_AF-A0A847NZX6-F1
#
_entry.id   AF-A0A847NZX6-F1
#
_cell.length_a   1.000
_cell.length_b   1.000
_cell.length_c   1.000
_cell.angle_alpha   90.00
_cell.angle_beta   90.00
_cell.angle_gamma   90.00
#
_symmetry.space_group_name_H-M   'P 1'
#
loop_
_entity.id
_entity.type
_entity.pdbx_description
1 polymer ?
#
loop_
_entity_poly.entity_id
_entity_poly.type
_entity_poly.pdbx_seq_one_letter_code
_entity_poly.pdbx_strand_id
1 'polypeptide(L)'
;MSDQETYSQYFNDALKIHAICVDISLSENDARILTYMHAKASESGKGINYFLNPANEDSEALEIMLGQRKGTIQLPPAASLDAKGQQALDLILTIAERISRIDYMLAKECGLENRLSGELKNRLRLYKDPEFCHSMIELYNREILPRLSQYDQGKIDQAFSRFRALEQKREEEIMSMVGKI
;
A
#
# COMPACT_ATOMS: atom_id res chain seq x y z
N MET A 1 1.84 -3.08 24.50
CA MET A 1 1.26 -1.91 23.82
C MET A 1 -0.18 -2.24 23.54
N SER A 2 -1.10 -1.32 23.84
CA SER A 2 -2.51 -1.53 23.50
C SER A 2 -2.70 -1.40 21.99
N ASP A 3 -3.67 -2.11 21.39
CA ASP A 3 -3.93 -2.04 19.94
C ASP A 3 -4.13 -0.60 19.47
N GLN A 4 -4.71 0.26 20.32
CA GLN A 4 -4.94 1.67 20.07
C GLN A 4 -3.65 2.51 19.91
N GLU A 5 -2.57 2.16 20.62
CA GLU A 5 -1.26 2.80 20.48
C GLU A 5 -0.61 2.43 19.14
N THR A 6 -0.72 1.17 18.74
CA THR A 6 -0.18 0.67 17.46
C THR A 6 -0.84 1.33 16.26
N TYR A 7 -2.18 1.47 16.26
CA TYR A 7 -2.90 2.18 15.19
C TYR A 7 -2.55 3.66 15.11
N SER A 8 -2.41 4.31 16.27
CA SER A 8 -2.04 5.73 16.34
C SER A 8 -0.65 5.98 15.77
N GLN A 9 0.30 5.09 16.05
CA GLN A 9 1.65 5.17 15.51
C GLN A 9 1.68 4.93 14.01
N TYR A 10 1.00 3.88 13.52
CA TYR A 10 0.88 3.61 12.09
C TYR A 10 0.31 4.80 11.33
N PHE A 11 -0.77 5.39 11.82
CA PHE A 11 -1.41 6.53 11.15
C PHE A 11 -0.49 7.76 11.13
N ASN A 12 0.20 8.03 12.23
CA ASN A 12 1.17 9.12 12.30
C ASN A 12 2.32 8.93 11.30
N ASP A 13 2.89 7.72 11.24
CA ASP A 13 3.98 7.41 10.31
C ASP A 13 3.49 7.48 8.85
N ALA A 14 2.28 7.03 8.55
CA ALA A 14 1.67 7.16 7.23
C ALA A 14 1.53 8.64 6.80
N LEU A 15 1.07 9.51 7.70
CA LEU A 15 0.97 10.95 7.42
C LEU A 15 2.33 11.58 7.15
N LYS A 16 3.35 11.23 7.94
CA LYS A 16 4.72 11.72 7.75
C LYS A 16 5.31 11.25 6.43
N ILE A 17 5.17 9.97 6.10
CA ILE A 17 5.67 9.40 4.84
C ILE A 17 5.01 10.10 3.65
N HIS A 18 3.69 10.30 3.72
CA HIS A 18 2.98 11.01 2.66
C HIS A 18 3.44 12.47 2.53
N ALA A 19 3.61 13.19 3.64
CA ALA A 19 4.13 14.56 3.62
C ALA A 19 5.56 14.63 3.04
N ILE A 20 6.45 13.69 3.39
CA ILE A 20 7.78 13.58 2.80
C ILE A 20 7.66 13.37 1.29
N CYS A 21 6.85 12.41 0.85
CA CYS A 21 6.65 12.09 -0.56
C CYS A 21 6.14 13.29 -1.36
N VAL A 22 5.20 14.06 -0.79
CA VAL A 22 4.73 15.32 -1.38
C VAL A 22 5.88 16.30 -1.58
N ASP A 23 6.73 16.49 -0.58
CA ASP A 23 7.83 17.46 -0.65
C ASP A 23 8.91 17.09 -1.67
N ILE A 24 9.08 15.79 -1.94
CA ILE A 24 9.99 15.30 -3.00
C ILE A 24 9.26 14.97 -4.30
N SER A 25 8.01 15.41 -4.46
CA SER A 25 7.21 15.25 -5.68
C SER A 25 7.01 13.79 -6.13
N LEU A 26 6.93 12.85 -5.19
CA LEU A 26 6.54 11.47 -5.46
C LEU A 26 5.02 11.34 -5.60
N SER A 27 4.60 10.29 -6.30
CA SER A 27 3.18 10.02 -6.50
C SER A 27 2.51 9.49 -5.22
N GLU A 28 1.18 9.60 -5.16
CA GLU A 28 0.41 8.99 -4.06
C GLU A 28 0.63 7.46 -4.01
N ASN A 29 0.82 6.81 -5.16
CA ASN A 29 1.11 5.38 -5.22
C ASN A 29 2.45 5.05 -4.57
N ASP A 30 3.49 5.85 -4.82
CA ASP A 30 4.79 5.67 -4.17
C ASP A 30 4.67 5.84 -2.65
N ALA A 31 3.94 6.86 -2.20
CA ALA A 31 3.68 7.11 -0.78
C ALA A 31 3.01 5.91 -0.09
N ARG A 32 2.02 5.28 -0.74
CA ARG A 32 1.35 4.09 -0.20
C ARG A 32 2.28 2.88 -0.13
N ILE A 33 3.10 2.65 -1.16
CA ILE A 33 4.08 1.56 -1.17
C ILE A 33 5.11 1.77 -0.06
N LEU A 34 5.65 2.99 0.07
CA LEU A 34 6.63 3.31 1.12
C LEU A 34 6.04 3.20 2.52
N THR A 35 4.76 3.54 2.70
CA THR A 35 4.02 3.34 3.96
C THR A 35 3.88 1.86 4.28
N TYR A 36 3.51 1.03 3.30
CA TYR A 36 3.45 -0.42 3.46
C TYR A 36 4.81 -1.02 3.82
N MET A 37 5.87 -0.59 3.14
CA MET A 37 7.23 -1.03 3.42
C MET A 37 7.67 -0.64 4.83
N HIS A 38 7.34 0.57 5.28
CA HIS A 38 7.61 1.02 6.64
C HIS A 38 6.92 0.13 7.69
N ALA A 39 5.62 -0.11 7.52
CA ALA A 39 4.86 -0.95 8.45
C ALA A 39 5.44 -2.37 8.53
N LYS A 40 5.69 -3.02 7.38
CA LYS A 40 6.30 -4.36 7.32
C LYS A 40 7.72 -4.39 7.89
N ALA A 41 8.52 -3.35 7.65
CA ALA A 41 9.86 -3.23 8.22
C ALA A 41 9.82 -3.19 9.75
N SER A 42 8.87 -2.44 10.32
CA SER A 42 8.66 -2.33 11.77
C SER A 42 8.13 -3.62 12.40
N GLU A 43 7.27 -4.37 11.68
CA GLU A 43 6.69 -5.64 12.16
C GLU A 43 7.66 -6.83 12.09
N SER A 44 8.50 -6.90 11.05
CA SER A 44 9.29 -8.11 10.74
C SER A 44 10.50 -8.36 11.64
N GLY A 45 10.93 -7.38 12.42
CA GLY A 45 12.20 -7.41 13.17
C GLY A 45 13.48 -7.39 12.29
N LYS A 46 13.35 -7.52 10.96
CA LYS A 46 14.45 -7.45 9.99
C LYS A 46 14.60 -6.06 9.37
N GLY A 47 13.72 -5.11 9.74
CA GLY A 47 13.67 -3.80 9.13
C GLY A 47 13.36 -3.88 7.64
N ILE A 48 13.83 -2.90 6.88
CA ILE A 48 13.56 -2.81 5.43
C ILE A 48 14.18 -3.98 4.63
N ASN A 49 15.21 -4.62 5.19
CA ASN A 49 15.86 -5.79 4.58
C ASN A 49 14.96 -7.03 4.53
N TYR A 50 13.79 -7.00 5.18
CA TYR A 50 12.76 -8.02 5.00
C TYR A 50 12.48 -8.32 3.53
N PHE A 51 12.37 -7.29 2.70
CA PHE A 51 12.00 -7.42 1.29
C PHE A 51 13.08 -8.06 0.41
N LEU A 52 14.31 -8.23 0.91
CA LEU A 52 15.36 -8.97 0.19
C LEU A 52 15.15 -10.49 0.28
N ASN A 53 14.50 -10.97 1.34
CA ASN A 53 14.16 -12.38 1.55
C ASN A 53 12.81 -12.47 2.27
N PRO A 54 11.71 -12.10 1.59
CA PRO A 54 10.38 -12.09 2.21
C PRO A 54 9.86 -13.51 2.44
N ALA A 55 8.88 -13.63 3.33
CA ALA A 55 8.12 -14.87 3.49
C ALA A 55 7.29 -15.12 2.22
N ASN A 56 7.26 -16.37 1.72
CA ASN A 56 6.51 -16.70 0.51
C ASN A 56 5.01 -16.41 0.68
N GLU A 57 4.50 -16.64 1.89
CA GLU A 57 3.10 -16.50 2.30
C GLU A 57 2.55 -15.08 2.04
N ASP A 58 3.37 -14.04 2.17
CA ASP A 58 2.96 -12.65 1.88
C ASP A 58 2.61 -12.47 0.39
N SER A 59 3.43 -13.05 -0.49
CA SER A 59 3.19 -12.98 -1.94
C SER A 59 1.98 -13.84 -2.33
N GLU A 60 1.81 -15.02 -1.72
CA GLU A 60 0.66 -15.89 -1.97
C GLU A 60 -0.65 -15.24 -1.50
N ALA A 61 -0.65 -14.59 -0.33
CA ALA A 61 -1.81 -13.88 0.18
C ALA A 61 -2.24 -12.75 -0.77
N LEU A 62 -1.29 -12.00 -1.32
CA LEU A 62 -1.57 -10.95 -2.31
C LEU A 62 -2.14 -11.52 -3.61
N GLU A 63 -1.61 -12.65 -4.10
CA GLU A 63 -2.14 -13.36 -5.27
C GLU A 63 -3.57 -13.86 -5.05
N ILE A 64 -3.89 -14.34 -3.85
CA ILE A 64 -5.25 -14.76 -3.45
C ILE A 64 -6.18 -13.55 -3.41
N MET A 65 -5.79 -12.45 -2.76
CA MET A 65 -6.59 -11.22 -2.68
C MET A 65 -6.87 -10.61 -4.06
N LEU A 66 -5.93 -10.76 -4.99
CA LEU A 66 -6.08 -10.35 -6.39
C LEU A 66 -6.85 -11.36 -7.25
N GLY A 67 -7.29 -12.49 -6.70
CA GLY A 67 -7.97 -13.56 -7.44
C GLY A 67 -7.10 -14.26 -8.49
N GLN A 68 -5.78 -14.05 -8.47
CA GLN A 68 -4.82 -14.65 -9.42
C GLN A 68 -4.55 -16.12 -9.09
N ARG A 69 -4.69 -16.49 -7.81
CA ARG A 69 -4.53 -17.87 -7.33
C ARG A 69 -5.83 -18.34 -6.70
N LYS A 70 -6.50 -19.28 -7.36
CA LYS A 70 -7.70 -19.99 -6.87
C LYS A 70 -7.39 -21.35 -6.26
N GLY A 71 -6.10 -21.66 -6.08
CA GLY A 71 -5.66 -22.94 -5.53
C GLY A 71 -6.14 -23.10 -4.10
N THR A 72 -6.64 -24.30 -3.77
CA THR A 72 -6.82 -24.76 -2.40
C THR A 72 -5.59 -24.37 -1.61
N ILE A 73 -5.78 -23.56 -0.56
CA ILE A 73 -4.69 -23.14 0.32
C ILE A 73 -4.15 -24.43 0.94
N GLN A 74 -3.02 -24.91 0.42
CA GLN A 74 -2.33 -26.05 1.00
C GLN A 74 -1.60 -25.54 2.22
N LEU A 75 -2.35 -25.52 3.32
CA LEU A 75 -1.78 -25.28 4.64
C LEU A 75 -0.71 -26.36 4.88
N PRO A 76 0.42 -26.01 5.52
CA PRO A 76 1.44 -26.99 5.86
C PRO A 76 0.81 -28.19 6.57
N PRO A 77 1.24 -29.44 6.29
CA PRO A 77 0.67 -30.64 6.90
C PRO A 77 0.77 -30.69 8.44
N ALA A 78 1.47 -29.75 9.06
CA ALA A 78 1.63 -29.62 10.51
C ALA A 78 0.54 -28.77 11.21
N ALA A 79 -0.46 -28.25 10.50
CA ALA A 79 -1.60 -27.59 11.13
C ALA A 79 -2.90 -27.95 10.41
N SER A 80 -3.58 -29.01 10.86
CA SER A 80 -5.03 -29.05 10.63
C SER A 80 -5.60 -27.81 11.30
N LEU A 81 -6.10 -26.84 10.52
CA LEU A 81 -6.81 -25.72 11.10
C LEU A 81 -7.95 -26.27 11.94
N ASP A 82 -8.10 -25.75 13.14
CA ASP A 82 -9.33 -25.97 13.90
C ASP A 82 -10.52 -25.38 13.12
N ALA A 83 -11.75 -25.66 13.57
CA ALA A 83 -12.95 -25.15 12.91
C ALA A 83 -12.95 -23.61 12.77
N LYS A 84 -12.25 -22.89 13.65
CA LYS A 84 -12.11 -21.44 13.59
C LYS A 84 -11.15 -21.00 12.49
N GLY A 85 -10.01 -21.68 12.34
CA GLY A 85 -9.06 -21.43 11.26
C GLY A 85 -9.69 -21.65 9.88
N GLN A 86 -10.48 -22.71 9.72
CA GLN A 86 -11.21 -22.95 8.46
C GLN A 86 -12.24 -21.85 8.16
N GLN A 87 -13.00 -21.41 9.17
CA GLN A 87 -13.96 -20.31 9.01
C GLN A 87 -13.28 -18.98 8.62
N ALA A 88 -12.13 -18.68 9.23
CA ALA A 88 -11.35 -17.48 8.88
C ALA A 88 -10.87 -17.54 7.42
N LEU A 89 -10.45 -18.73 6.96
CA LEU A 89 -10.03 -18.96 5.59
C LEU A 89 -11.16 -18.71 4.58
N ASP A 90 -12.33 -19.29 4.84
CA ASP A 90 -13.50 -19.15 3.97
C ASP A 90 -13.96 -17.69 3.90
N LEU A 91 -13.87 -16.96 5.02
CA LEU A 91 -14.15 -15.53 5.06
C LEU A 91 -13.18 -14.72 4.19
N ILE A 92 -11.87 -15.00 4.27
CA ILE A 92 -10.85 -14.34 3.45
C ILE A 92 -11.10 -14.56 1.96
N LEU A 93 -11.39 -15.81 1.56
CA LEU A 93 -11.68 -16.14 0.16
C LEU A 93 -12.96 -15.43 -0.33
N THR A 94 -13.99 -15.36 0.51
CA THR A 94 -15.23 -14.63 0.21
C THR A 94 -14.97 -13.13 0.02
N ILE A 95 -14.12 -12.52 0.86
CA ILE A 95 -13.74 -11.11 0.74
C ILE A 95 -12.98 -10.87 -0.57
N ALA A 96 -12.01 -11.73 -0.90
CA ALA A 96 -11.23 -11.63 -2.14
C ALA A 96 -12.12 -11.72 -3.40
N GLU A 97 -13.10 -12.63 -3.41
CA GLU A 97 -14.08 -12.75 -4.50
C GLU A 97 -14.93 -11.48 -4.63
N ARG A 98 -15.41 -10.92 -3.51
CA ARG A 98 -16.19 -9.68 -3.51
C ARG A 98 -15.40 -8.50 -4.02
N ILE A 99 -14.13 -8.35 -3.60
CA ILE A 99 -13.23 -7.30 -4.11
C ILE A 99 -13.07 -7.44 -5.63
N SER A 100 -12.76 -8.65 -6.10
CA SER A 100 -12.58 -8.93 -7.53
C SER A 100 -13.83 -8.61 -8.35
N ARG A 101 -15.02 -8.86 -7.81
CA ARG A 101 -16.29 -8.54 -8.48
C ARG A 101 -16.55 -7.04 -8.54
N ILE A 102 -16.24 -6.30 -7.48
CA ILE A 102 -16.36 -4.84 -7.45
C ILE A 102 -15.39 -4.21 -8.47
N ASP A 103 -14.14 -4.68 -8.52
CA ASP A 103 -13.14 -4.25 -9.50
C ASP A 103 -13.66 -4.41 -10.93
N TYR A 104 -14.20 -5.59 -11.24
CA TYR A 104 -14.75 -5.88 -12.56
C TYR A 104 -15.91 -4.95 -12.92
N MET A 105 -16.82 -4.70 -11.97
CA MET A 105 -17.95 -3.80 -12.19
C MET A 105 -17.50 -2.36 -12.42
N LEU A 106 -16.57 -1.83 -11.62
CA LEU A 106 -16.06 -0.47 -11.77
C LEU A 106 -15.32 -0.28 -13.10
N ALA A 107 -14.49 -1.24 -13.49
CA ALA A 107 -13.75 -1.18 -14.73
C ALA A 107 -14.68 -1.26 -15.95
N LYS A 108 -15.68 -2.15 -15.92
CA LYS A 108 -16.60 -2.37 -17.03
C LYS A 108 -17.62 -1.25 -17.20
N GLU A 109 -18.24 -0.81 -16.11
CA GLU A 109 -19.40 0.10 -16.17
C GLU A 109 -18.98 1.57 -16.05
N CYS A 110 -17.83 1.86 -15.44
CA CYS A 110 -17.38 3.24 -15.20
C CYS A 110 -16.03 3.57 -15.83
N GLY A 111 -15.31 2.58 -16.39
CA GLY A 111 -13.93 2.76 -16.86
C GLY A 111 -12.95 3.08 -15.74
N LEU A 112 -13.32 2.85 -14.48
CA LEU A 112 -12.53 3.20 -13.30
C LEU A 112 -11.75 1.98 -12.81
N GLU A 113 -10.44 2.10 -12.67
CA GLU A 113 -9.66 1.11 -11.93
C GLU A 113 -9.97 1.23 -10.43
N ASN A 114 -10.15 0.08 -9.77
CA ASN A 114 -10.29 0.08 -8.32
C ASN A 114 -8.94 0.38 -7.65
N ARG A 115 -8.96 1.42 -6.83
CA ARG A 115 -7.85 1.90 -5.99
C ARG A 115 -7.20 0.79 -5.14
N LEU A 116 -7.98 -0.17 -4.64
CA LEU A 116 -7.49 -1.32 -3.86
C LEU A 116 -6.73 -2.33 -4.73
N SER A 117 -7.26 -2.64 -5.92
CA SER A 117 -6.62 -3.58 -6.86
C SER A 117 -5.25 -3.09 -7.31
N GLY A 118 -5.17 -1.81 -7.68
CA GLY A 118 -3.90 -1.18 -8.07
C GLY A 118 -2.88 -1.21 -6.94
N GLU A 119 -3.32 -0.96 -5.71
CA GLU A 119 -2.48 -1.04 -4.53
C GLU A 119 -1.97 -2.46 -4.25
N LEU A 120 -2.84 -3.47 -4.31
CA LEU A 120 -2.45 -4.87 -4.12
C LEU A 120 -1.49 -5.35 -5.21
N LYS A 121 -1.69 -4.95 -6.47
CA LYS A 121 -0.76 -5.23 -7.58
C LYS A 121 0.61 -4.60 -7.35
N ASN A 122 0.63 -3.35 -6.91
CA ASN A 122 1.88 -2.63 -6.60
C ASN A 122 2.63 -3.27 -5.43
N ARG A 123 1.90 -3.70 -4.38
CA ARG A 123 2.51 -4.48 -3.29
C ARG A 123 3.07 -5.80 -3.80
N LEU A 124 2.32 -6.54 -4.62
CA LEU A 124 2.78 -7.81 -5.19
C LEU A 124 4.04 -7.63 -6.04
N ARG A 125 4.16 -6.49 -6.72
CA ARG A 125 5.36 -6.13 -7.48
C ARG A 125 6.63 -6.08 -6.61
N LEU A 126 6.54 -5.62 -5.35
CA LEU A 126 7.69 -5.66 -4.41
C LEU A 126 8.24 -7.08 -4.21
N TYR A 127 7.40 -8.10 -4.33
CA TYR A 127 7.78 -9.50 -4.12
C TYR A 127 8.21 -10.21 -5.41
N LYS A 128 7.72 -9.75 -6.57
CA LYS A 128 7.94 -10.41 -7.87
C LYS A 128 8.97 -9.74 -8.77
N ASP A 129 9.21 -8.45 -8.58
CA ASP A 129 10.10 -7.63 -9.42
C ASP A 129 11.30 -7.17 -8.56
N PRO A 130 12.45 -7.87 -8.65
CA PRO A 130 13.62 -7.55 -7.85
C PRO A 130 14.17 -6.15 -8.11
N GLU A 131 14.14 -5.66 -9.35
CA GLU A 131 14.64 -4.33 -9.69
C GLU A 131 13.77 -3.24 -9.06
N PHE A 132 12.45 -3.39 -9.17
CA PHE A 132 11.51 -2.51 -8.50
C PHE A 132 11.70 -2.53 -6.98
N CYS A 133 11.83 -3.71 -6.39
CA CYS A 133 12.08 -3.87 -4.96
C CYS A 133 13.33 -3.12 -4.50
N HIS A 134 14.47 -3.32 -5.19
CA HIS A 134 15.71 -2.62 -4.87
C HIS A 134 15.56 -1.10 -5.00
N SER A 135 14.94 -0.62 -6.08
CA SER A 135 14.72 0.83 -6.27
C SER A 135 13.88 1.45 -5.13
N MET A 136 12.87 0.74 -4.64
CA MET A 136 12.02 1.20 -3.54
C MET A 136 12.74 1.14 -2.19
N ILE A 137 13.60 0.13 -1.96
CA ILE A 137 14.45 0.06 -0.76
C ILE A 137 15.45 1.22 -0.75
N GLU A 138 16.09 1.52 -1.88
CA GLU A 138 17.01 2.64 -2.02
C GLU A 138 16.31 3.98 -1.75
N LEU A 139 15.14 4.18 -2.38
CA LEU A 139 14.31 5.37 -2.18
C LEU A 139 13.91 5.52 -0.70
N TYR A 140 13.46 4.43 -0.08
CA TYR A 140 13.08 4.42 1.34
C TYR A 140 14.26 4.82 2.25
N ASN A 141 15.42 4.21 2.06
CA ASN A 141 16.61 4.47 2.87
C ASN A 141 17.16 5.89 2.68
N ARG A 142 17.07 6.43 1.45
CA ARG A 142 17.59 7.76 1.12
C ARG A 142 16.66 8.87 1.57
N GLU A 143 15.36 8.74 1.33
CA GLU A 143 14.40 9.84 1.48
C GLU A 143 13.50 9.71 2.70
N ILE A 144 13.05 8.50 3.03
CA ILE A 144 11.99 8.28 4.03
C ILE A 144 12.57 8.09 5.43
N LEU A 145 13.36 7.03 5.62
CA LEU A 145 13.91 6.65 6.93
C LEU A 145 14.64 7.80 7.65
N PRO A 146 15.54 8.57 7.02
CA PRO A 146 16.27 9.64 7.71
C PRO A 146 15.41 10.87 8.05
N ARG A 147 14.25 11.04 7.39
CA ARG A 147 13.38 12.23 7.55
C ARG A 147 12.19 11.98 8.46
N LEU A 148 11.80 10.73 8.69
CA LEU A 148 10.63 10.35 9.51
C LEU A 148 10.58 11.02 10.88
N SER A 149 11.70 11.07 11.61
CA SER A 149 11.77 11.70 12.93
C SER A 149 11.75 13.24 12.87
N GLN A 150 12.01 13.82 11.71
CA GLN A 150 12.12 15.27 11.50
C GLN A 150 10.80 15.90 11.08
N TYR A 151 9.81 15.12 10.65
CA TYR A 151 8.47 15.60 10.26
C TYR A 151 7.56 15.67 11.48
N ASP A 152 7.40 16.87 12.00
CA ASP A 152 6.39 17.21 13.00
C ASP A 152 5.05 17.58 12.33
N GLN A 153 4.03 17.82 13.15
CA GLN A 153 2.69 18.19 12.66
C GLN A 153 2.73 19.45 11.78
N GLY A 154 3.57 20.44 12.13
CA GLY A 154 3.69 21.68 11.36
C GLY A 154 4.21 21.44 9.94
N LYS A 155 5.22 20.58 9.78
CA LYS A 155 5.74 20.21 8.45
C LYS A 155 4.74 19.40 7.64
N ILE A 156 4.00 18.49 8.28
CA ILE A 156 2.93 17.72 7.64
C ILE A 156 1.86 18.68 7.08
N ASP A 157 1.39 19.61 7.91
CA ASP A 157 0.33 20.55 7.52
C ASP A 157 0.79 21.46 6.36
N GLN A 158 2.05 21.91 6.40
CA GLN A 158 2.64 22.71 5.32
C GLN A 158 2.77 21.93 4.00
N ALA A 159 3.23 20.67 4.06
CA ALA A 159 3.34 19.83 2.86
C ALA A 159 1.97 19.65 2.20
N PHE A 160 0.94 19.32 2.98
CA PHE A 160 -0.41 19.15 2.44
C PHE A 160 -1.06 20.46 2.00
N SER A 161 -0.75 21.58 2.64
CA SER A 161 -1.20 22.90 2.17
C SER A 161 -0.63 23.21 0.78
N ARG A 162 0.67 22.96 0.56
CA ARG A 162 1.30 23.11 -0.76
C ARG A 162 0.70 22.17 -1.79
N PHE A 163 0.51 20.90 -1.42
CA PHE A 163 -0.08 19.89 -2.30
C PHE A 163 -1.48 20.28 -2.78
N ARG A 164 -2.35 20.68 -1.87
CA ARG A 164 -3.72 21.12 -2.21
C ARG A 164 -3.71 22.34 -3.13
N ALA A 165 -2.83 23.31 -2.89
CA ALA A 165 -2.71 24.48 -3.75
C ALA A 165 -2.23 24.12 -5.17
N LEU A 166 -1.30 23.16 -5.29
CA LEU A 166 -0.83 22.64 -6.58
C LEU A 166 -1.92 21.89 -7.34
N GLU A 167 -2.68 21.02 -6.67
CA GLU A 167 -3.78 20.28 -7.29
C GLU A 167 -4.89 21.23 -7.76
N GLN A 168 -5.27 22.20 -6.93
CA GLN A 168 -6.24 23.23 -7.33
C GLN A 168 -5.78 23.99 -8.58
N LYS A 169 -4.50 24.38 -8.63
CA LYS A 169 -3.94 25.07 -9.79
C LYS A 169 -3.98 24.20 -11.05
N ARG A 170 -3.68 22.90 -10.94
CA ARG A 170 -3.77 21.94 -12.06
C ARG A 170 -5.20 21.79 -12.55
N GLU A 171 -6.18 21.70 -11.65
CA GLU A 171 -7.60 21.64 -12.02
C GLU A 171 -8.04 22.91 -12.75
N GLU A 172 -7.66 24.09 -12.27
CA GLU A 172 -7.94 25.37 -12.93
C GLU A 172 -7.33 25.44 -14.34
N GLU A 173 -6.08 24.97 -14.51
CA GLU A 173 -5.41 24.88 -15.80
C GLU A 173 -6.17 23.96 -16.76
N ILE A 174 -6.55 22.75 -16.32
CA ILE A 174 -7.31 21.78 -17.14
C ILE A 174 -8.66 22.38 -17.56
N MET A 175 -9.41 22.95 -16.62
CA MET A 175 -10.71 23.56 -16.90
C MET A 175 -10.60 24.72 -17.91
N SER A 176 -9.52 25.50 -17.83
CA SER A 176 -9.23 26.58 -18.79
C SER A 176 -8.89 26.08 -20.20
N MET A 177 -8.38 24.85 -20.34
CA MET A 177 -8.08 24.22 -21.62
C MET A 177 -9.32 23.56 -22.24
N VAL A 178 -10.18 22.96 -21.42
CA VAL A 178 -11.43 22.33 -21.86
C VAL A 178 -12.48 23.38 -22.25
N GLY A 179 -12.54 24.52 -21.54
CA GLY A 179 -13.46 25.63 -21.85
C GLY A 179 -13.11 26.48 -23.09
N LYS A 180 -12.06 26.12 -23.84
CA LYS A 180 -11.63 26.80 -25.08
C LYS A 180 -11.91 25.99 -26.36
N ILE A 181 -12.66 24.89 -26.25
CA ILE A 181 -13.18 24.09 -27.37
C ILE A 181 -14.66 24.43 -27.56
#